data_AF-A0A838VKU0-F1
#
_entry.id   AF-A0A838VKU0-F1
#
_cell.length_a   1.000
_cell.length_b   1.000
_cell.length_c   1.000
_cell.angle_alpha   90.00
_cell.angle_beta   90.00
_cell.angle_gamma   90.00
#
_symmetry.space_group_name_H-M   'P 1'
#
loop_
_entity.id
_entity.type
_entity.pdbx_description
1 polymer ?
#
loop_
_entity_poly.entity_id
_entity_poly.type
_entity_poly.pdbx_seq_one_letter_code
_entity_poly.pdbx_strand_id
1 'polypeptide(L)'
;MLNNKLLVVGSNLEQIGIKTGTQDKLNKKVFPLPLVAIVLLTAIPIFDGIDVPTVGDMGELSKTLPFFRIPQVPLNWGTLQIIFPYAITRSMKTIHLVPRSETAVMVTTVFITVLSHNLALGVMIGIVISAVFFLRKITKVVFIDSSLSANNSHSTYSLAGQLVFLSVDEFLAAFDCK
;
A
#
# COMPACT_ATOMS: atom_id res chain seq x y z
N MET A 1 -31.70 -45.48 17.57
CA MET A 1 -32.06 -45.40 16.13
C MET A 1 -32.33 -43.96 15.65
N LEU A 2 -31.57 -42.94 16.10
CA LEU A 2 -31.84 -41.52 15.73
C LEU A 2 -30.69 -40.76 15.05
N ASN A 3 -29.52 -41.39 14.84
CA ASN A 3 -28.33 -40.64 14.38
C ASN A 3 -28.05 -40.66 12.87
N ASN A 4 -28.89 -41.28 12.04
CA ASN A 4 -28.68 -41.32 10.58
C ASN A 4 -29.68 -40.50 9.75
N LYS A 5 -30.68 -39.85 10.36
CA LYS A 5 -31.66 -39.02 9.63
C LYS A 5 -31.28 -37.54 9.53
N LEU A 6 -30.38 -37.03 10.37
CA LEU A 6 -29.95 -35.63 10.32
C LEU A 6 -28.86 -35.35 9.27
N LEU A 7 -28.06 -36.36 8.91
CA LEU A 7 -27.04 -36.22 7.86
C LEU A 7 -27.62 -36.26 6.44
N VAL A 8 -28.82 -36.83 6.24
CA VAL A 8 -29.48 -36.89 4.92
C VAL A 8 -30.26 -35.60 4.61
N VAL A 9 -30.61 -34.82 5.63
CA VAL A 9 -31.29 -33.52 5.44
C VAL A 9 -30.27 -32.41 5.13
N GLY A 10 -29.05 -32.49 5.66
CA GLY A 10 -27.97 -31.52 5.36
C GLY A 10 -27.44 -31.60 3.92
N SER A 11 -27.41 -32.79 3.31
CA SER A 11 -26.87 -33.00 1.95
C SER A 11 -27.85 -32.66 0.82
N ASN A 12 -29.15 -32.48 1.13
CA ASN A 12 -30.17 -32.11 0.15
C ASN A 12 -30.43 -30.59 0.08
N LEU A 13 -29.88 -29.80 1.02
CA LEU A 13 -29.98 -28.33 1.00
C LEU A 13 -28.82 -27.67 0.24
N GLU A 14 -27.76 -28.41 -0.11
CA GLU A 14 -26.69 -27.94 -1.01
C GLU A 14 -27.04 -28.10 -2.50
N GLN A 15 -28.08 -28.89 -2.81
CA GLN A 15 -28.56 -29.15 -4.17
C GLN A 15 -29.68 -28.20 -4.62
N ILE A 16 -30.20 -27.36 -3.71
CA ILE A 16 -31.07 -26.25 -4.08
C ILE A 16 -30.14 -25.10 -4.47
N GLY A 17 -29.76 -25.12 -5.76
CA GLY A 17 -28.77 -24.25 -6.37
C GLY A 17 -29.08 -22.77 -6.30
N ILE A 18 -28.90 -22.16 -5.14
CA ILE A 18 -28.42 -20.79 -5.05
C ILE A 18 -26.91 -20.90 -4.88
N LYS A 19 -26.23 -21.14 -6.02
CA LYS A 19 -24.84 -20.72 -6.17
C LYS A 19 -24.79 -19.27 -5.73
N THR A 20 -24.17 -19.00 -4.59
CA THR A 20 -23.76 -17.66 -4.18
C THR A 20 -22.57 -17.23 -5.06
N GLY A 21 -22.78 -17.24 -6.38
CA GLY A 21 -21.88 -16.77 -7.43
C GLY A 21 -22.32 -15.43 -8.02
N THR A 22 -23.19 -14.71 -7.29
CA THR A 22 -23.66 -13.36 -7.66
C THR A 22 -23.08 -12.28 -6.74
N GLN A 23 -22.13 -12.62 -5.87
CA GLN A 23 -21.32 -11.62 -5.15
C GLN A 23 -20.09 -11.17 -5.94
N ASP A 24 -19.96 -11.55 -7.22
CA ASP A 24 -18.84 -11.16 -8.09
C ASP A 24 -19.30 -10.43 -9.38
N LYS A 25 -20.61 -10.16 -9.50
CA LYS A 25 -21.20 -9.38 -10.61
C LYS A 25 -22.00 -8.16 -10.11
N LEU A 26 -21.79 -7.75 -8.85
CA LEU A 26 -22.31 -6.49 -8.32
C LEU A 26 -21.29 -5.35 -8.40
N ASN A 27 -20.32 -5.42 -9.32
CA ASN A 27 -19.69 -4.21 -9.84
C ASN A 27 -20.53 -3.68 -10.99
N LYS A 28 -21.62 -2.96 -10.67
CA LYS A 28 -22.01 -1.76 -11.41
C LYS A 28 -22.61 -0.75 -10.42
N LYS A 29 -21.71 0.07 -9.88
CA LYS A 29 -21.98 1.41 -9.37
C LYS A 29 -22.96 1.49 -8.19
N VAL A 30 -22.51 1.03 -7.03
CA VAL A 30 -23.18 1.27 -5.75
C VAL A 30 -22.15 1.84 -4.78
N PHE A 31 -22.50 2.94 -4.12
CA PHE A 31 -21.61 3.72 -3.27
C PHE A 31 -20.88 2.86 -2.23
N PRO A 32 -19.62 3.18 -1.86
CA PRO A 32 -18.89 2.44 -0.84
C PRO A 32 -19.73 2.30 0.44
N LEU A 33 -19.80 1.11 1.03
CA LEU A 33 -20.52 0.91 2.30
C LEU A 33 -20.13 1.95 3.38
N PRO A 34 -18.84 2.35 3.53
CA PRO A 34 -18.46 3.41 4.46
C PRO A 34 -19.12 4.76 4.17
N LEU A 35 -19.36 5.08 2.89
CA LEU A 35 -20.03 6.33 2.50
C LEU A 35 -21.52 6.29 2.89
N VAL A 36 -22.19 5.17 2.64
CA VAL A 36 -23.59 4.98 3.05
C VAL A 36 -23.73 5.06 4.57
N ALA A 37 -22.80 4.45 5.31
CA ALA A 37 -22.78 4.49 6.77
C ALA A 37 -22.61 5.92 7.32
N ILE A 38 -21.64 6.69 6.81
CA ILE A 38 -21.43 8.08 7.24
C ILE A 38 -22.64 8.95 6.91
N VAL A 39 -23.25 8.79 5.73
CA VAL A 39 -24.44 9.57 5.33
C VAL A 39 -25.63 9.25 6.23
N LEU A 40 -25.90 7.98 6.51
CA LEU A 40 -26.99 7.58 7.42
C LEU A 40 -26.73 8.06 8.85
N LEU A 41 -25.52 7.86 9.37
CA LEU A 41 -25.13 8.30 10.72
C LEU A 41 -25.18 9.82 10.86
N THR A 42 -24.94 10.57 9.78
CA THR A 42 -25.06 12.04 9.77
C THR A 42 -26.52 12.47 9.67
N ALA A 43 -27.34 11.78 8.87
CA ALA A 43 -28.73 12.16 8.63
C ALA A 43 -29.63 11.94 9.87
N ILE A 44 -29.49 10.81 10.57
CA ILE A 44 -30.36 10.45 11.70
C ILE A 44 -30.35 11.52 12.82
N PRO A 45 -29.18 11.95 13.36
CA PRO A 45 -29.14 12.97 14.42
C PRO A 45 -29.68 14.34 13.98
N ILE A 46 -29.51 14.69 12.69
CA ILE A 46 -30.04 15.94 12.13
C ILE A 46 -31.57 15.95 12.11
N PHE A 47 -32.21 14.82 11.78
CA PHE A 47 -33.67 14.71 11.73
C PHE A 47 -34.32 14.60 13.11
N ASP A 48 -33.72 13.81 14.00
CA ASP A 48 -34.26 13.58 15.35
C ASP A 48 -33.87 14.69 16.34
N GLY A 49 -33.04 15.66 15.92
CA GLY A 49 -32.58 16.77 16.76
C GLY A 49 -31.77 16.32 17.98
N ILE A 50 -31.12 15.15 17.88
CA ILE A 50 -30.35 14.55 18.98
C ILE A 50 -29.03 15.29 19.10
N ASP A 51 -28.75 15.83 20.28
CA ASP A 51 -27.48 16.49 20.58
C ASP A 51 -26.37 15.44 20.75
N VAL A 52 -25.59 15.23 19.68
CA VAL A 52 -24.42 14.33 19.65
C VAL A 52 -23.15 15.12 19.36
N PRO A 53 -22.01 14.81 20.01
CA PRO A 53 -20.74 15.47 19.70
C PRO A 53 -20.39 15.31 18.22
N THR A 54 -20.37 16.42 17.48
CA THR A 54 -20.15 16.41 16.04
C THR A 54 -18.67 16.63 15.73
N VAL A 55 -18.23 16.20 14.55
CA VAL A 55 -16.84 16.39 14.10
C VAL A 55 -16.38 17.86 14.11
N GLY A 56 -17.32 18.81 14.00
CA GLY A 56 -17.04 20.24 14.11
C GLY A 56 -16.68 20.69 15.52
N ASP A 57 -17.14 19.97 16.54
CA ASP A 57 -16.88 20.29 17.96
C ASP A 57 -15.52 19.73 18.41
N MET A 58 -14.94 18.80 17.64
CA MET A 58 -13.65 18.17 17.95
C MET A 58 -12.45 19.00 17.51
N GLY A 59 -12.64 20.00 16.64
CA GLY A 59 -11.58 20.88 16.20
C GLY A 59 -11.94 21.73 14.99
N GLU A 60 -11.23 22.84 14.83
CA GLU A 60 -11.44 23.75 13.72
C GLU A 60 -10.95 23.15 12.39
N LEU A 61 -11.89 22.90 11.48
CA LEU A 61 -11.58 22.56 10.09
C LEU A 61 -11.04 23.80 9.38
N SER A 62 -9.72 24.01 9.43
CA SER A 62 -9.05 25.13 8.77
C SER A 62 -9.35 25.13 7.27
N LYS A 63 -10.12 26.12 6.81
CA LYS A 63 -10.45 26.33 5.37
C LYS A 63 -9.43 27.20 4.63
N THR A 64 -8.27 27.41 5.24
CA THR A 64 -7.14 28.16 4.67
C THR A 64 -6.10 27.19 4.12
N LEU A 65 -5.39 27.62 3.07
CA LEU A 65 -4.32 26.81 2.48
C LEU A 65 -3.22 26.56 3.55
N PRO A 66 -2.75 25.31 3.71
CA PRO A 66 -1.73 25.01 4.72
C PRO A 66 -0.43 25.74 4.38
N PHE A 67 0.08 26.50 5.35
CA PHE A 67 1.42 27.09 5.29
C PHE A 67 2.37 26.33 6.21
N PHE A 68 3.67 26.39 5.90
CA PHE A 68 4.71 25.76 6.71
C PHE A 68 4.76 26.40 8.09
N ARG A 69 4.26 25.69 9.12
CA ARG A 69 4.36 26.10 10.52
C ARG A 69 5.55 25.40 11.17
N ILE A 70 6.51 26.18 11.66
CA ILE A 70 7.57 25.67 12.53
C ILE A 70 6.95 25.42 13.92
N PRO A 71 7.16 24.24 14.53
CA PRO A 71 6.63 23.96 15.86
C PRO A 71 7.07 25.03 16.86
N GLN A 72 6.09 25.62 17.55
CA GLN A 72 6.32 26.65 18.57
C GLN A 72 6.74 26.07 19.93
N VAL A 73 7.21 24.82 19.94
CA VAL A 73 7.66 24.15 21.17
C VAL A 73 9.10 24.57 21.43
N PRO A 74 9.46 24.99 22.66
CA PRO A 74 10.83 25.38 22.98
C PRO A 74 11.78 24.20 22.76
N LEU A 75 12.88 24.44 22.02
CA LEU A 75 13.97 23.49 21.82
C LEU A 75 14.86 23.43 23.07
N ASN A 76 14.30 22.86 24.14
CA ASN A 76 15.02 22.63 25.39
C ASN A 76 15.27 21.13 25.62
N TRP A 77 16.10 20.84 26.61
CA TRP A 77 16.46 19.47 26.95
C TRP A 77 15.27 18.64 27.46
N GLY A 78 14.31 19.27 28.13
CA GLY A 78 13.09 18.61 28.59
C GLY A 78 12.23 18.09 27.44
N THR A 79 12.02 18.91 26.40
CA THR A 79 11.31 18.51 25.18
C THR A 79 12.03 17.36 24.48
N LEU A 80 13.36 17.42 24.39
CA LEU A 80 14.15 16.35 23.80
C LEU A 80 13.94 15.03 24.55
N GLN A 81 14.03 15.04 25.88
CA GLN A 81 13.83 13.84 26.71
C GLN A 81 12.42 13.24 26.57
N ILE A 82 11.39 14.05 26.31
CA ILE A 82 10.02 13.57 26.08
C ILE A 82 9.89 12.86 24.72
N ILE A 83 10.44 13.44 23.66
CA ILE A 83 10.30 12.89 22.29
C ILE A 83 11.30 11.75 22.01
N PHE A 84 12.44 11.74 22.69
CA PHE A 84 13.56 10.85 22.41
C PHE A 84 13.22 9.35 22.55
N PRO A 85 12.52 8.89 23.61
CA PRO A 85 12.12 7.48 23.73
C PRO A 85 11.21 7.01 22.58
N TYR A 86 10.27 7.87 22.15
CA TYR A 86 9.38 7.56 21.04
C TYR A 86 10.14 7.54 19.70
N ALA A 87 11.02 8.52 19.48
CA ALA A 87 11.84 8.62 18.29
C ALA A 87 12.76 7.40 18.11
N ILE A 88 13.44 6.96 19.19
CA ILE A 88 14.30 5.77 19.15
C ILE A 88 13.50 4.52 18.78
N THR A 89 12.39 4.28 19.48
CA THR A 89 11.58 3.07 19.26
C THR A 89 11.11 2.99 17.80
N ARG A 90 10.66 4.12 17.25
CA ARG A 90 10.22 4.20 15.85
C ARG A 90 11.39 4.05 14.87
N SER A 91 12.51 4.74 15.12
CA SER A 91 13.70 4.67 14.26
C SER A 91 14.30 3.27 14.19
N MET A 92 14.46 2.60 15.34
CA MET A 92 15.00 1.23 15.42
C MET A 92 14.13 0.22 14.67
N LYS A 93 12.81 0.38 14.69
CA LYS A 93 11.90 -0.49 13.94
C LYS A 93 11.99 -0.25 12.43
N THR A 94 12.23 0.99 12.02
CA THR A 94 12.20 1.40 10.60
C THR A 94 13.54 1.26 9.87
N ILE A 95 14.68 1.19 10.58
CA ILE A 95 16.01 1.12 9.94
C ILE A 95 16.21 -0.10 9.01
N HIS A 96 15.45 -1.18 9.19
CA HIS A 96 15.55 -2.36 8.33
C HIS A 96 14.77 -2.24 7.01
N LEU A 97 13.90 -1.22 6.89
CA LEU A 97 13.08 -1.01 5.70
C LEU A 97 13.78 -0.14 4.64
N VAL A 98 14.89 0.52 4.98
CA VAL A 98 15.65 1.31 4.00
C VAL A 98 16.44 0.38 3.06
N PRO A 99 16.33 0.55 1.73
CA PRO A 99 17.08 -0.25 0.77
C PRO A 99 18.58 -0.15 1.00
N ARG A 100 19.27 -1.29 1.07
CA ARG A 100 20.71 -1.35 1.36
C ARG A 100 21.57 -0.54 0.38
N SER A 101 21.15 -0.45 -0.89
CA SER A 101 21.83 0.38 -1.90
C SER A 101 21.78 1.86 -1.56
N GLU A 102 20.69 2.35 -0.99
CA GLU A 102 20.49 3.77 -0.65
C GLU A 102 21.32 4.14 0.58
N THR A 103 21.33 3.27 1.60
CA THR A 103 22.19 3.45 2.78
C THR A 103 23.68 3.38 2.42
N ALA A 104 24.08 2.51 1.49
CA ALA A 104 25.47 2.42 1.04
C ALA A 104 25.98 3.72 0.41
N VAL A 105 25.16 4.36 -0.44
CA VAL A 105 25.48 5.67 -1.03
C VAL A 105 25.65 6.72 0.07
N MET A 106 24.69 6.79 1.00
CA MET A 106 24.74 7.75 2.11
C MET A 106 25.98 7.58 3.00
N VAL A 107 26.31 6.34 3.40
CA VAL A 107 27.49 6.08 4.23
C VAL A 107 28.78 6.43 3.46
N THR A 108 28.83 6.11 2.17
CA THR A 108 30.01 6.41 1.33
C THR A 108 30.23 7.91 1.18
N THR A 109 29.18 8.69 0.89
CA THR A 109 29.30 10.15 0.75
C THR A 109 29.76 10.80 2.05
N VAL A 110 29.18 10.38 3.18
CA VAL A 110 29.53 10.90 4.51
C VAL A 110 30.97 10.56 4.85
N PHE A 111 31.38 9.29 4.67
CA PHE A 111 32.73 8.84 4.97
C PHE A 111 33.79 9.62 4.18
N ILE A 112 33.60 9.77 2.88
CA ILE A 112 34.52 10.51 2.01
C ILE A 112 34.56 12.00 2.38
N THR A 113 33.40 12.59 2.67
CA THR A 113 33.30 14.01 3.05
C THR A 113 34.03 14.29 4.36
N VAL A 114 33.84 13.43 5.36
CA VAL A 114 34.49 13.56 6.68
C VAL A 114 36.00 13.40 6.56
N LEU A 115 36.50 12.44 5.78
CA LEU A 115 37.93 12.25 5.58
C LEU A 115 38.56 13.41 4.80
N SER A 116 37.92 13.82 3.70
CA SER A 116 38.50 14.79 2.77
C SER A 116 38.28 16.24 3.20
N HIS A 117 37.42 16.49 4.19
CA HIS A 117 36.90 17.82 4.56
C HIS A 117 36.35 18.61 3.35
N ASN A 118 36.01 17.89 2.28
CA ASN A 118 35.58 18.45 1.00
C ASN A 118 34.28 17.79 0.59
N LEU A 119 33.20 18.55 0.72
CA LEU A 119 31.85 18.13 0.39
C LEU A 119 31.71 17.80 -1.09
N ALA A 120 32.34 18.57 -1.98
CA ALA A 120 32.21 18.38 -3.42
C ALA A 120 32.77 17.02 -3.87
N LEU A 121 33.91 16.60 -3.30
CA LEU A 121 34.52 15.31 -3.60
C LEU A 121 33.62 14.15 -3.15
N GLY A 122 33.06 14.24 -1.94
CA GLY A 122 32.11 13.25 -1.42
C GLY A 122 30.85 13.12 -2.28
N VAL A 123 30.30 14.25 -2.73
CA VAL A 123 29.12 14.27 -3.61
C VAL A 123 29.42 13.68 -4.99
N MET A 124 30.52 14.06 -5.63
CA MET A 124 30.89 13.53 -6.97
C MET A 124 31.02 12.02 -6.97
N ILE A 125 31.73 11.47 -5.98
CA ILE A 125 31.92 10.02 -5.87
C ILE A 125 30.60 9.33 -5.49
N GLY A 126 29.81 9.94 -4.61
CA GLY A 126 28.48 9.45 -4.25
C GLY A 126 27.52 9.33 -5.42
N ILE A 127 27.49 10.32 -6.31
CA ILE A 127 26.65 10.30 -7.51
C ILE A 127 27.06 9.15 -8.43
N VAL A 128 28.37 8.97 -8.68
CA VAL A 128 28.88 7.89 -9.53
C VAL A 128 28.51 6.52 -8.94
N ILE A 129 28.70 6.33 -7.64
CA ILE A 129 28.36 5.09 -6.93
C ILE A 129 26.84 4.84 -6.94
N SER A 130 26.03 5.89 -6.75
CA SER A 130 24.57 5.82 -6.81
C SER A 130 24.09 5.40 -8.20
N ALA A 131 24.65 5.96 -9.27
CA ALA A 131 24.30 5.58 -10.64
C ALA A 131 24.57 4.09 -10.91
N VAL A 132 25.71 3.57 -10.43
CA VAL A 132 26.06 2.15 -10.57
C VAL A 132 25.09 1.25 -9.77
N PHE A 133 24.78 1.61 -8.53
CA PHE A 133 23.82 0.83 -7.73
C PHE A 133 22.39 0.91 -8.27
N PHE A 134 22.00 2.06 -8.82
CA PHE A 134 20.72 2.26 -9.46
C PHE A 134 20.57 1.35 -10.69
N LEU A 135 21.61 1.27 -11.53
CA LEU A 135 21.63 0.40 -12.70
C LEU A 135 21.43 -1.08 -12.32
N ARG A 136 22.00 -1.53 -11.20
CA ARG A 136 21.83 -2.90 -10.69
C ARG A 136 20.40 -3.19 -10.20
N LYS A 137 19.60 -2.18 -9.84
CA LYS A 137 18.22 -2.34 -9.34
C LYS A 137 17.22 -2.63 -10.47
N ILE A 138 17.49 -2.12 -11.69
CA ILE A 138 16.57 -2.21 -12.84
C ILE A 138 16.49 -3.64 -13.40
N THR A 139 17.53 -4.47 -13.20
CA THR A 139 17.66 -5.79 -13.84
C THR A 139 16.86 -6.93 -13.16
N LYS A 140 16.18 -6.66 -12.04
CA LYS A 140 15.53 -7.70 -11.20
C LYS A 140 13.99 -7.78 -11.29
N VAL A 141 13.37 -7.14 -12.28
CA VAL A 141 11.92 -7.26 -12.54
C VAL A 141 11.70 -8.21 -13.71
N VAL A 142 11.84 -9.51 -13.46
CA VAL A 142 11.30 -10.56 -14.35
C VAL A 142 10.74 -11.65 -13.45
N PHE A 143 9.43 -11.58 -13.19
CA PHE A 143 8.68 -12.67 -12.58
C PHE A 143 8.31 -13.67 -13.69
N ILE A 144 8.99 -14.81 -13.73
CA ILE A 144 8.52 -15.99 -14.48
C ILE A 144 7.98 -16.95 -13.43
N ASP A 145 6.69 -16.81 -13.12
CA ASP A 145 5.94 -17.85 -12.42
C ASP A 145 5.17 -18.66 -13.47
N SER A 146 5.73 -19.79 -13.88
CA SER A 146 5.03 -20.80 -14.65
C SER A 146 4.70 -21.99 -13.74
N SER A 147 3.50 -22.02 -13.17
CA SER A 147 2.99 -23.23 -12.52
C SER A 147 2.52 -24.21 -13.60
N LEU A 148 3.09 -25.42 -13.65
CA LEU A 148 2.66 -26.49 -14.54
C LEU A 148 1.19 -26.86 -14.27
N SER A 149 0.35 -26.74 -15.30
CA SER A 149 -1.00 -27.31 -15.32
C SER A 149 -0.92 -28.76 -15.80
N ALA A 150 -1.20 -29.70 -14.89
CA ALA A 150 -1.58 -31.04 -15.26
C ALA A 150 -3.05 -30.99 -15.73
N ASN A 151 -3.26 -31.35 -16.99
CA ASN A 151 -4.54 -31.64 -17.65
C ASN A 151 -5.02 -30.58 -18.67
N ASN A 152 -5.40 -31.11 -19.84
CA ASN A 152 -5.58 -30.43 -21.12
C ASN A 152 -6.68 -29.36 -21.10
N SER A 153 -6.39 -28.27 -21.81
CA SER A 153 -7.34 -27.35 -22.46
C SER A 153 -7.94 -26.20 -21.64
N HIS A 154 -7.12 -25.31 -21.05
CA HIS A 154 -7.28 -23.85 -21.11
C HIS A 154 -6.13 -23.16 -20.34
N SER A 155 -5.29 -22.40 -21.04
CA SER A 155 -4.17 -21.67 -20.43
C SER A 155 -4.58 -20.23 -20.15
N THR A 156 -4.91 -19.93 -18.89
CA THR A 156 -5.24 -18.57 -18.43
C THR A 156 -3.96 -17.89 -17.96
N TYR A 157 -3.47 -16.92 -18.75
CA TYR A 157 -2.32 -16.10 -18.39
C TYR A 157 -2.82 -14.81 -17.72
N SER A 158 -2.69 -14.71 -16.40
CA SER A 158 -2.99 -13.47 -15.67
C SER A 158 -1.71 -12.63 -15.55
N LEU A 159 -1.56 -11.66 -16.46
CA LEU A 159 -0.48 -10.68 -16.43
C LEU A 159 -0.81 -9.60 -15.38
N ALA A 160 -0.28 -9.75 -14.17
CA ALA A 160 -0.35 -8.72 -13.14
C ALA A 160 0.86 -7.78 -13.25
N GLY A 161 0.69 -6.65 -13.91
CA GLY A 161 1.70 -5.60 -14.03
C GLY A 161 1.14 -4.33 -14.65
N GLN A 162 1.68 -3.16 -14.29
CA GLN A 162 1.26 -1.88 -14.84
C GLN A 162 1.75 -1.75 -16.30
N LEU A 163 0.87 -2.06 -17.25
CA LEU A 163 1.05 -1.94 -18.71
C LEU A 163 1.12 -0.45 -19.11
N VAL A 164 2.26 0.21 -18.94
CA VAL A 164 2.39 1.64 -19.34
C VAL A 164 3.21 1.83 -20.62
N PHE A 165 3.98 0.83 -21.09
CA PHE A 165 4.67 0.87 -22.39
C PHE A 165 4.97 -0.54 -22.92
N LEU A 166 3.94 -1.32 -23.22
CA LEU A 166 4.15 -2.44 -24.17
C LEU A 166 3.95 -1.89 -25.58
N SER A 167 4.92 -2.14 -26.45
CA SER A 167 4.77 -1.83 -27.86
C SER A 167 3.52 -2.53 -28.38
N VAL A 168 2.74 -1.83 -29.22
CA VAL A 168 1.50 -2.36 -29.80
C VAL A 168 1.78 -3.69 -30.52
N ASP A 169 2.96 -3.85 -31.11
CA ASP A 169 3.39 -5.09 -31.77
C ASP A 169 3.53 -6.28 -30.81
N GLU A 170 3.95 -6.02 -29.58
CA GLU A 170 4.17 -7.04 -28.53
C GLU A 170 2.85 -7.41 -27.82
N PHE A 171 1.93 -6.45 -27.72
CA PHE A 171 0.55 -6.69 -27.30
C PHE A 171 -0.21 -7.53 -28.34
N LEU A 172 -0.02 -7.25 -29.63
CA LEU A 172 -0.67 -8.00 -30.71
C LEU A 172 -0.09 -9.41 -30.88
N ALA A 173 1.21 -9.61 -30.63
CA ALA A 173 1.82 -10.94 -30.62
C ALA A 173 1.34 -11.83 -29.46
N ALA A 174 0.87 -11.25 -28.35
CA ALA A 174 0.29 -11.99 -27.22
C ALA A 174 -1.14 -12.49 -27.48
N PHE A 175 -1.83 -11.92 -28.47
CA PHE A 175 -3.12 -12.41 -28.95
C PHE A 175 -2.93 -13.09 -30.30
N ASP A 176 -2.43 -14.33 -30.26
CA ASP A 176 -2.39 -15.21 -31.44
C ASP A 176 -3.84 -15.54 -31.83
N CYS A 177 -4.36 -14.86 -32.85
CA CYS A 177 -5.64 -15.17 -33.45
C CYS A 177 -5.41 -16.23 -34.53
N LYS A 178 -5.72 -17.48 -34.19
CA LYS A 178 -5.90 -18.55 -35.17
C LYS A 178 -7.37 -18.91 -35.30
#